data_AF-W2Q2G1-F1
#
_entry.id   AF-W2Q2G1-F1
#
_cell.length_a   1.000
_cell.length_b   1.000
_cell.length_c   1.000
_cell.angle_alpha   90.00
_cell.angle_beta   90.00
_cell.angle_gamma   90.00
#
_symmetry.space_group_name_H-M   'P 1'
#
loop_
_entity.id
_entity.type
_entity.pdbx_description
1 polymer ?
#
loop_
_entity_poly.entity_id
_entity_poly.type
_entity_poly.pdbx_seq_one_letter_code
_entity_poly.pdbx_strand_id
1 'polypeptide(L)'
;MASISKMDYDELFQLDLPAKKGFRQPYTAIEVARMVYFAQERMREDGDIPRAVWKIAAANNVTNHSADSMDSHYRKNLRNLTEDQRQKLMADAAATLRATMLPEKAQCEFDPESKLKGDANSAVVVGDTEVHSIISRICRDTGQDKLAVAHALYFYSGCIENTVAFLNGGPPGSIWCDEDDKILTSSLALQHVSEFTIAEAERRGSFAGMKVPRTNASIMERALFLK
;
A
#
# COMPACT_ATOMS: atom_id res chain seq x y z
N MET A 1 -25.37 35.63 16.78
CA MET A 1 -24.40 35.04 15.82
C MET A 1 -23.34 34.35 16.65
N ALA A 2 -23.38 33.02 16.75
CA ALA A 2 -22.43 32.26 17.55
C ALA A 2 -21.13 32.07 16.73
N SER A 3 -20.06 32.71 17.18
CA SER A 3 -18.71 32.49 16.66
C SER A 3 -18.29 31.06 16.98
N ILE A 4 -18.14 30.23 15.94
CA ILE A 4 -17.51 28.92 16.06
C ILE A 4 -16.01 29.16 16.24
N SER A 5 -15.54 28.76 17.41
CA SER A 5 -14.15 28.84 17.88
C SER A 5 -13.20 28.27 16.83
N LYS A 6 -12.13 29.00 16.53
CA LYS A 6 -10.94 28.46 15.85
C LYS A 6 -10.36 27.40 16.77
N MET A 7 -10.70 26.15 16.51
CA MET A 7 -10.05 25.00 17.14
C MET A 7 -8.61 24.97 16.63
N ASP A 8 -7.66 25.11 17.54
CA ASP A 8 -6.24 25.22 17.21
C ASP A 8 -5.74 23.87 16.67
N TYR A 9 -5.00 23.90 15.56
CA TYR A 9 -4.56 22.69 14.86
C TYR A 9 -3.60 21.84 15.70
N ASP A 10 -2.92 22.47 16.66
CA ASP A 10 -2.03 21.80 17.61
C ASP A 10 -2.79 21.01 18.69
N GLU A 11 -4.06 21.32 18.99
CA GLU A 11 -4.88 20.54 19.94
C GLU A 11 -5.33 19.18 19.38
N LEU A 12 -5.36 19.01 18.05
CA LEU A 12 -5.61 17.69 17.44
C LEU A 12 -4.39 16.75 17.56
N PHE A 13 -3.20 17.31 17.79
CA PHE A 13 -1.93 16.59 17.86
C PHE A 13 -1.31 16.54 19.26
N GLN A 14 -1.75 17.38 20.20
CA GLN A 14 -1.31 17.37 21.60
C GLN A 14 -2.27 16.55 22.49
N LEU A 15 -2.06 15.23 22.49
CA LEU A 15 -2.44 14.38 23.63
C LEU A 15 -1.18 13.83 24.32
N ASP A 16 -0.29 14.73 24.73
CA ASP A 16 0.61 14.45 25.86
C ASP A 16 -0.13 14.80 27.16
N LEU A 17 -1.02 13.90 27.60
CA LEU A 17 -1.60 13.93 28.94
C LEU A 17 -0.87 12.94 29.85
N PRO A 18 -0.60 13.30 31.12
CA PRO A 18 0.26 12.53 32.01
C PRO A 18 -0.29 11.11 32.22
N ALA A 19 0.58 10.14 31.98
CA ALA A 19 0.30 8.72 32.08
C ALA A 19 -0.37 8.34 33.41
N LYS A 20 -1.64 7.91 33.35
CA LYS A 20 -2.29 7.17 34.43
C LYS A 20 -3.09 5.97 33.88
N LYS A 21 -2.57 4.79 34.22
CA LYS A 21 -3.19 3.44 34.31
C LYS A 21 -4.18 3.04 33.20
N GLY A 22 -3.66 2.26 32.24
CA GLY A 22 -4.41 1.53 31.22
C GLY A 22 -4.12 2.09 29.83
N PHE A 23 -2.97 1.75 29.25
CA PHE A 23 -2.49 2.25 27.95
C PHE A 23 -3.53 2.01 26.84
N ARG A 24 -4.31 3.04 26.51
CA ARG A 24 -5.03 3.11 25.23
C ARG A 24 -4.08 3.76 24.25
N GLN A 25 -3.68 3.02 23.23
CA GLN A 25 -2.83 3.54 22.17
C GLN A 25 -3.56 4.71 21.47
N PRO A 26 -2.89 5.85 21.22
CA PRO A 26 -3.47 6.93 20.42
C PRO A 26 -3.50 6.55 18.94
N TYR A 27 -4.44 7.12 18.19
CA TYR A 27 -4.49 6.95 16.74
C TYR A 27 -3.32 7.69 16.09
N THR A 28 -2.62 7.02 15.18
CA THR A 28 -1.57 7.65 14.38
C THR A 28 -2.15 8.46 13.23
N ALA A 29 -1.39 9.44 12.69
CA ALA A 29 -1.83 10.24 11.54
C ALA A 29 -2.20 9.37 10.33
N ILE A 30 -1.47 8.27 10.11
CA ILE A 30 -1.74 7.30 9.04
C ILE A 30 -3.06 6.56 9.30
N GLU A 31 -3.32 6.12 10.53
CA GLU A 31 -4.58 5.47 10.91
C GLU A 31 -5.77 6.40 10.79
N VAL A 32 -5.63 7.67 11.18
CA VAL A 32 -6.68 8.68 11.02
C VAL A 32 -6.98 8.90 9.53
N ALA A 33 -5.96 9.05 8.68
CA ALA A 33 -6.16 9.20 7.24
C ALA A 33 -6.83 7.97 6.61
N ARG A 34 -6.41 6.76 7.00
CA ARG A 34 -7.04 5.51 6.58
C ARG A 34 -8.51 5.44 7.00
N MET A 35 -8.84 5.85 8.21
CA MET A 35 -10.23 5.91 8.69
C MET A 35 -11.07 6.89 7.89
N VAL A 36 -10.56 8.11 7.61
CA VAL A 36 -11.28 9.11 6.82
C VAL A 36 -11.53 8.60 5.40
N TYR A 37 -10.51 8.02 4.76
CA TYR A 37 -10.65 7.45 3.42
C TYR A 37 -11.66 6.29 3.41
N PHE A 38 -11.52 5.36 4.35
CA PHE A 38 -12.43 4.21 4.48
C PHE A 38 -13.89 4.64 4.68
N ALA A 39 -14.08 5.69 5.46
CA ALA A 39 -15.36 6.31 5.76
C ALA A 39 -15.99 7.01 4.55
N GLN A 40 -15.21 7.80 3.80
CA GLN A 40 -15.69 8.59 2.66
C GLN A 40 -16.33 7.71 1.58
N GLU A 41 -15.76 6.54 1.30
CA GLU A 41 -16.29 5.60 0.32
C GLU A 41 -17.59 4.89 0.75
N ARG A 42 -17.92 4.93 2.05
CA ARG A 42 -19.01 4.15 2.67
C ARG A 42 -20.00 5.04 3.41
N MET A 43 -19.86 6.35 3.26
CA MET A 43 -20.74 7.36 3.81
C MET A 43 -22.06 7.33 3.07
N ARG A 44 -23.16 7.37 3.81
CA ARG A 44 -24.50 7.53 3.24
C ARG A 44 -24.75 8.99 2.87
N GLU A 45 -25.82 9.25 2.12
CA GLU A 45 -26.23 10.61 1.72
C GLU A 45 -26.50 11.54 2.91
N ASP A 46 -26.87 10.97 4.08
CA ASP A 46 -27.07 11.69 5.34
C ASP A 46 -25.77 12.01 6.11
N GLY A 47 -24.62 11.62 5.56
CA GLY A 47 -23.32 11.83 6.20
C GLY A 47 -23.07 10.91 7.40
N ASP A 48 -23.86 9.86 7.60
CA ASP A 48 -23.66 8.88 8.67
C ASP A 48 -23.03 7.57 8.15
N ILE A 49 -22.32 6.90 9.06
CA ILE A 49 -21.64 5.63 8.80
C ILE A 49 -22.19 4.57 9.74
N PRO A 50 -22.85 3.52 9.21
CA PRO A 50 -23.41 2.46 10.04
C PRO A 50 -22.36 1.74 10.87
N ARG A 51 -22.68 1.37 12.11
CA ARG A 51 -21.76 0.61 13.00
C ARG A 51 -21.25 -0.70 12.38
N ALA A 52 -22.03 -1.33 11.50
CA ALA A 52 -21.60 -2.51 10.75
C ALA A 52 -20.36 -2.25 9.87
N VAL A 53 -20.22 -1.03 9.33
CA VAL A 53 -19.07 -0.62 8.51
C VAL A 53 -17.78 -0.60 9.34
N TRP A 54 -17.84 -0.21 10.61
CA TRP A 54 -16.67 -0.22 11.49
C TRP A 54 -16.24 -1.63 11.90
N LYS A 55 -17.15 -2.61 11.93
CA LYS A 55 -16.79 -4.02 12.09
C LYS A 55 -15.97 -4.53 10.90
N ILE A 56 -16.34 -4.09 9.69
CA ILE A 56 -15.57 -4.36 8.47
C ILE A 56 -14.21 -3.66 8.54
N ALA A 57 -14.16 -2.40 9.00
CA ALA A 57 -12.90 -1.69 9.20
C ALA A 57 -11.93 -2.42 10.13
N ALA A 58 -12.45 -2.98 11.23
CA ALA A 58 -11.65 -3.73 12.20
C ALA A 58 -11.18 -5.08 11.63
N ALA A 59 -12.06 -5.80 10.92
CA ALA A 59 -11.68 -7.04 10.24
C ALA A 59 -10.58 -6.81 9.18
N ASN A 60 -10.56 -5.63 8.57
CA ASN A 60 -9.60 -5.24 7.54
C ASN A 60 -8.35 -4.52 8.06
N ASN A 61 -8.16 -4.44 9.39
CA ASN A 61 -7.03 -3.75 10.00
C ASN A 61 -6.80 -2.33 9.46
N VAL A 62 -7.90 -1.59 9.21
CA VAL A 62 -7.82 -0.16 8.82
C VAL A 62 -6.99 0.62 9.84
N THR A 63 -7.15 0.25 11.11
CA THR A 63 -6.29 0.65 12.23
C THR A 63 -6.07 -0.56 13.15
N ASN A 64 -5.17 -0.43 14.12
CA ASN A 64 -5.01 -1.44 15.17
C ASN A 64 -6.10 -1.37 16.27
N HIS A 65 -7.12 -0.52 16.08
CA HIS A 65 -8.18 -0.29 17.06
C HIS A 65 -9.45 -1.10 16.76
N SER A 66 -10.24 -1.35 17.79
CA SER A 66 -11.53 -2.05 17.64
C SER A 66 -12.56 -1.21 16.88
N ALA A 67 -13.56 -1.88 16.30
CA ALA A 67 -14.68 -1.24 15.60
C ALA A 67 -15.35 -0.13 16.44
N ASP A 68 -15.58 -0.40 17.73
CA ASP A 68 -16.23 0.56 18.64
C ASP A 68 -15.34 1.76 18.95
N SER A 69 -14.04 1.54 19.01
CA SER A 69 -13.05 2.61 19.17
C SER A 69 -13.03 3.50 17.92
N MET A 70 -13.04 2.91 16.72
CA MET A 70 -13.03 3.64 15.46
C MET A 70 -14.31 4.43 15.24
N ASP A 71 -15.48 3.84 15.48
CA ASP A 71 -16.78 4.53 15.41
C ASP A 71 -16.81 5.73 16.35
N SER A 72 -16.39 5.53 17.61
CA SER A 72 -16.33 6.59 18.60
C SER A 72 -15.37 7.72 18.20
N HIS A 73 -14.19 7.38 17.69
CA HIS A 73 -13.19 8.36 17.28
C HIS A 73 -13.66 9.14 16.06
N TYR A 74 -14.22 8.47 15.05
CA TYR A 74 -14.73 9.10 13.84
C TYR A 74 -15.86 10.09 14.16
N ARG A 75 -16.86 9.68 14.94
CA ARG A 75 -17.99 10.54 15.31
C ARG A 75 -17.58 11.79 16.08
N LYS A 76 -16.55 11.68 16.93
CA LYS A 76 -16.09 12.79 17.78
C LYS A 76 -15.18 13.76 17.04
N ASN A 77 -14.25 13.23 16.23
CA ASN A 77 -13.11 14.01 15.75
C ASN A 77 -13.08 14.19 14.23
N LEU A 78 -13.68 13.27 13.46
CA LEU A 78 -13.48 13.20 12.00
C LEU A 78 -14.74 13.50 11.19
N ARG A 79 -15.93 13.25 11.74
CA ARG A 79 -17.22 13.41 11.04
C ARG A 79 -17.42 14.82 10.51
N ASN A 80 -17.08 15.82 11.31
CA ASN A 80 -17.34 17.23 11.02
C ASN A 80 -16.19 17.94 10.30
N LEU A 81 -15.15 17.20 9.88
CA LEU A 81 -14.07 17.78 9.10
C LEU A 81 -14.59 18.23 7.73
N THR A 82 -14.16 19.42 7.29
CA THR A 82 -14.41 19.91 5.93
C THR A 82 -13.58 19.10 4.91
N GLU A 83 -13.96 19.16 3.63
CA GLU A 83 -13.23 18.43 2.59
C GLU A 83 -11.76 18.87 2.51
N ASP A 84 -11.49 20.18 2.61
CA ASP A 84 -10.12 20.72 2.65
C ASP A 84 -9.30 20.17 3.82
N GLN A 85 -9.93 20.04 5.01
CA GLN A 85 -9.27 19.48 6.20
C GLN A 85 -8.98 18.00 6.02
N ARG A 86 -9.90 17.23 5.42
CA ARG A 86 -9.69 15.81 5.12
C ARG A 86 -8.57 15.62 4.12
N GLN A 87 -8.55 16.41 3.05
CA GLN A 87 -7.55 16.34 2.01
C GLN A 87 -6.15 16.70 2.54
N LYS A 88 -6.07 17.71 3.42
CA LYS A 88 -4.84 18.05 4.14
C LYS A 88 -4.36 16.89 5.02
N LEU A 89 -5.24 16.27 5.78
CA LEU A 89 -4.92 15.13 6.65
C LEU A 89 -4.37 13.93 5.85
N MET A 90 -4.96 13.63 4.69
CA MET A 90 -4.45 12.61 3.78
C MET A 90 -3.07 12.97 3.21
N ALA A 91 -2.85 14.24 2.86
CA ALA A 91 -1.55 14.70 2.37
C ALA A 91 -0.45 14.60 3.43
N ASP A 92 -0.75 14.99 4.68
CA ASP A 92 0.18 14.92 5.81
C ASP A 92 0.53 13.46 6.16
N ALA A 93 -0.45 12.54 6.10
CA ALA A 93 -0.22 11.11 6.29
C ALA A 93 0.65 10.51 5.17
N ALA A 94 0.43 10.93 3.91
CA ALA A 94 1.26 10.50 2.79
C ALA A 94 2.70 11.02 2.91
N ALA A 95 2.88 12.26 3.37
CA ALA A 95 4.20 12.82 3.67
C ALA A 95 4.91 12.04 4.79
N THR A 96 4.18 11.72 5.87
CA THR A 96 4.69 10.90 6.98
C THR A 96 5.15 9.52 6.49
N LEU A 97 4.34 8.85 5.66
CA LEU A 97 4.67 7.54 5.12
C LEU A 97 5.92 7.57 4.22
N ARG A 98 6.06 8.63 3.40
CA ARG A 98 7.27 8.85 2.59
C ARG A 98 8.50 9.10 3.44
N ALA A 99 8.37 9.86 4.54
CA ALA A 99 9.48 10.14 5.45
C ALA A 99 9.96 8.86 6.18
N THR A 100 9.04 7.98 6.57
CA THR A 100 9.40 6.67 7.17
C THR A 100 10.03 5.68 6.19
N MET A 101 9.91 5.91 4.87
CA MET A 101 10.48 5.06 3.82
C MET A 101 11.82 5.57 3.27
N LEU A 102 12.40 6.64 3.85
CA LEU A 102 13.77 7.05 3.55
C LEU A 102 14.76 6.18 4.34
N PRO A 103 15.69 5.45 3.70
CA PRO A 103 16.67 4.66 4.43
C PRO A 103 17.61 5.58 5.20
N GLU A 104 17.65 5.38 6.51
CA GLU A 104 18.68 5.85 7.43
C GLU A 104 20.04 5.32 6.95
N LYS A 105 20.74 6.08 6.12
CA LYS A 105 22.14 5.84 5.79
C LYS A 105 22.98 6.15 7.04
N ALA A 106 23.27 5.15 7.86
CA ALA A 106 24.54 5.06 8.61
C ALA A 106 24.71 3.71 9.34
N GLN A 107 25.61 2.89 8.78
CA GLN A 107 26.58 2.04 9.48
C GLN A 107 26.09 0.87 10.35
N CYS A 108 26.24 -0.35 9.81
CA CYS A 108 26.80 -1.46 10.60
C CYS A 108 27.58 -2.41 9.68
N GLU A 109 28.77 -2.77 10.15
CA GLU A 109 29.81 -3.53 9.47
C GLU A 109 29.37 -4.98 9.20
N PHE A 110 29.82 -5.50 8.06
CA PHE A 110 29.49 -6.81 7.52
C PHE A 110 30.47 -7.86 8.05
N ASP A 111 29.97 -8.87 8.77
CA ASP A 111 30.72 -10.07 9.14
C ASP A 111 30.37 -11.19 8.14
N PRO A 112 31.29 -11.65 7.28
CA PRO A 112 30.96 -12.38 6.06
C PRO A 112 30.93 -13.89 6.26
N GLU A 113 30.26 -14.44 7.28
CA GLU A 113 30.19 -15.91 7.41
C GLU A 113 28.98 -16.43 8.21
N SER A 114 27.80 -16.48 7.59
CA SER A 114 26.86 -17.57 7.89
C SER A 114 25.96 -17.91 6.70
N LYS A 115 26.08 -19.17 6.27
CA LYS A 115 25.39 -19.79 5.15
C LYS A 115 24.01 -20.32 5.56
N LEU A 116 23.06 -20.13 4.64
CA LEU A 116 21.97 -21.03 4.21
C LEU A 116 21.01 -21.60 5.27
N LYS A 117 19.73 -21.22 5.13
CA LYS A 117 18.64 -22.14 4.77
C LYS A 117 17.45 -21.33 4.24
N GLY A 118 16.89 -21.79 3.13
CA GLY A 118 15.77 -21.12 2.47
C GLY A 118 14.46 -21.34 3.20
N ASP A 119 13.51 -20.46 2.90
CA ASP A 119 12.09 -20.78 2.79
C ASP A 119 11.46 -19.83 1.76
N ALA A 120 10.52 -20.39 1.00
CA ALA A 120 9.74 -19.69 0.00
C ALA A 120 8.81 -18.65 0.66
N ASN A 121 8.52 -17.57 -0.08
CA ASN A 121 7.68 -16.43 0.28
C ASN A 121 8.32 -15.42 1.23
N SER A 122 9.30 -14.69 0.71
CA SER A 122 9.56 -13.33 1.15
C SER A 122 9.83 -12.49 -0.09
N ALA A 123 9.16 -11.35 -0.23
CA ALA A 123 9.58 -10.32 -1.16
C ALA A 123 10.96 -9.83 -0.68
N VAL A 124 12.01 -10.47 -1.19
CA VAL A 124 13.40 -10.12 -0.87
C VAL A 124 13.66 -8.79 -1.56
N VAL A 125 14.01 -7.78 -0.78
CA VAL A 125 14.65 -6.58 -1.31
C VAL A 125 16.03 -7.01 -1.80
N VAL A 126 16.08 -7.40 -3.07
CA VAL A 126 17.29 -7.83 -3.77
C VAL A 126 18.20 -6.60 -3.86
N GLY A 127 19.38 -6.65 -3.25
CA GLY A 127 20.33 -5.54 -3.34
C GLY A 127 20.80 -5.31 -4.78
N ASP A 128 21.21 -4.09 -5.12
CA ASP A 128 21.61 -3.69 -6.49
C ASP A 128 22.63 -4.65 -7.13
N THR A 129 23.52 -5.24 -6.32
CA THR A 129 24.52 -6.22 -6.76
C THR A 129 23.90 -7.55 -7.21
N GLU A 130 22.86 -8.01 -6.52
CA GLU A 130 22.15 -9.25 -6.84
C GLU A 130 21.25 -9.06 -8.06
N VAL A 131 20.60 -7.89 -8.21
CA VAL A 131 19.87 -7.52 -9.44
C VAL A 131 20.81 -7.54 -10.64
N HIS A 132 22.01 -6.96 -10.52
CA HIS A 132 23.00 -6.97 -11.60
C HIS A 132 23.45 -8.38 -11.98
N SER A 133 23.60 -9.26 -10.98
CA SER A 133 23.96 -10.67 -11.18
C SER A 133 22.86 -11.42 -11.93
N ILE A 134 21.60 -11.21 -11.54
CA ILE A 134 20.42 -11.82 -12.20
C ILE A 134 20.34 -11.36 -13.66
N ILE A 135 20.40 -10.05 -13.92
CA ILE A 135 20.35 -9.51 -15.29
C ILE A 135 21.50 -10.07 -16.12
N SER A 136 22.72 -10.09 -15.58
CA SER A 136 23.90 -10.59 -16.30
C SER A 136 23.81 -12.09 -16.61
N ARG A 137 23.20 -12.88 -15.72
CA ARG A 137 22.90 -14.30 -15.99
C ARG A 137 21.92 -14.44 -17.13
N ILE A 138 20.78 -13.73 -17.07
CA ILE A 138 19.74 -13.83 -18.11
C ILE A 138 20.26 -13.36 -19.48
N CYS A 139 21.07 -12.28 -19.53
CA CYS A 139 21.71 -11.83 -20.77
C CYS A 139 22.58 -12.92 -21.41
N ARG A 140 23.34 -13.65 -20.58
CA ARG A 140 24.20 -14.75 -21.05
C ARG A 140 23.38 -15.92 -21.59
N ASP A 141 22.30 -16.27 -20.90
CA ASP A 141 21.49 -17.45 -21.22
C ASP A 141 20.59 -17.22 -22.44
N THR A 142 20.12 -15.99 -22.64
CA THR A 142 19.18 -15.63 -23.73
C THR A 142 19.85 -14.93 -24.92
N GLY A 143 21.09 -14.46 -24.76
CA GLY A 143 21.79 -13.65 -25.76
C GLY A 143 21.24 -12.24 -25.95
N GLN A 144 20.28 -11.82 -25.11
CA GLN A 144 19.64 -10.51 -25.18
C GLN A 144 20.47 -9.45 -24.45
N ASP A 145 20.30 -8.18 -24.83
CA ASP A 145 20.96 -7.07 -24.17
C ASP A 145 20.33 -6.73 -22.81
N LYS A 146 21.07 -6.00 -21.97
CA LYS A 146 20.66 -5.67 -20.60
C LYS A 146 19.35 -4.89 -20.54
N LEU A 147 19.08 -4.02 -21.51
CA LEU A 147 17.89 -3.18 -21.52
C LEU A 147 16.66 -4.02 -21.87
N ALA A 148 16.78 -4.90 -22.88
CA ALA A 148 15.72 -5.85 -23.21
C ALA A 148 15.38 -6.77 -22.03
N VAL A 149 16.39 -7.29 -21.33
CA VAL A 149 16.21 -8.12 -20.13
C VAL A 149 15.53 -7.34 -19.00
N ALA A 150 15.98 -6.12 -18.73
CA ALA A 150 15.40 -5.28 -17.68
C ALA A 150 13.93 -4.94 -17.96
N HIS A 151 13.59 -4.59 -19.20
CA HIS A 151 12.20 -4.35 -19.61
C HIS A 151 11.34 -5.61 -19.48
N ALA A 152 11.84 -6.76 -19.92
CA ALA A 152 11.10 -8.01 -19.79
C ALA A 152 10.84 -8.38 -18.32
N LEU A 153 11.86 -8.28 -17.46
CA LEU A 153 11.70 -8.46 -16.01
C LEU A 153 10.65 -7.50 -15.44
N TYR A 154 10.70 -6.23 -15.83
CA TYR A 154 9.70 -5.25 -15.41
C TYR A 154 8.29 -5.70 -15.79
N PHE A 155 8.02 -6.08 -17.04
CA PHE A 155 6.66 -6.44 -17.47
C PHE A 155 6.18 -7.81 -16.97
N TYR A 156 7.07 -8.65 -16.45
CA TYR A 156 6.75 -9.93 -15.80
C TYR A 156 6.84 -9.87 -14.26
N SER A 157 6.82 -8.68 -13.65
CA SER A 157 6.88 -8.51 -12.18
C SER A 157 8.11 -9.18 -11.54
N GLY A 158 9.23 -9.22 -12.26
CA GLY A 158 10.46 -9.86 -11.81
C GLY A 158 10.49 -11.39 -11.95
N CYS A 159 9.44 -12.03 -12.49
CA CYS A 159 9.43 -13.48 -12.71
C CYS A 159 10.47 -13.89 -13.76
N ILE A 160 11.52 -14.57 -13.30
CA ILE A 160 12.66 -14.97 -14.12
C ILE A 160 12.25 -16.03 -15.14
N GLU A 161 11.43 -17.00 -14.75
CA GLU A 161 11.03 -18.10 -15.63
C GLU A 161 10.26 -17.58 -16.86
N ASN A 162 9.25 -16.73 -16.62
CA ASN A 162 8.46 -16.15 -17.70
C ASN A 162 9.29 -15.20 -18.58
N THR A 163 10.21 -14.45 -17.96
CA THR A 163 11.12 -13.56 -18.68
C THR A 163 12.03 -14.33 -19.62
N VAL A 164 12.69 -15.39 -19.14
CA VAL A 164 13.59 -16.23 -19.96
C VAL A 164 12.80 -16.92 -21.08
N ALA A 165 11.61 -17.45 -20.78
CA ALA A 165 10.76 -18.08 -21.79
C ALA A 165 10.39 -17.09 -22.92
N PHE A 166 10.00 -15.85 -22.56
CA PHE A 166 9.67 -14.81 -23.53
C PHE A 166 10.88 -14.38 -24.36
N LEU A 167 12.03 -14.13 -23.74
CA LEU A 167 13.26 -13.69 -24.41
C LEU A 167 13.82 -14.75 -25.38
N ASN A 168 13.51 -16.03 -25.15
CA ASN A 168 13.83 -17.12 -26.06
C ASN A 168 12.80 -17.32 -27.20
N GLY A 169 11.87 -16.38 -27.39
CA GLY A 169 10.87 -16.42 -28.45
C GLY A 169 9.58 -17.15 -28.07
N GLY A 170 9.37 -17.44 -26.78
CA GLY A 170 8.09 -17.91 -26.28
C GLY A 170 6.98 -16.87 -26.46
N PRO A 171 5.70 -17.29 -26.48
CA PRO A 171 4.60 -16.35 -26.65
C PRO A 171 4.56 -15.34 -25.49
N PRO A 172 4.21 -14.07 -25.76
CA PRO A 172 3.97 -13.10 -24.72
C PRO A 172 2.73 -13.55 -23.95
N GLY A 173 2.93 -14.09 -22.75
CA GLY A 173 1.83 -14.55 -21.90
C GLY A 173 1.01 -13.37 -21.36
N SER A 174 0.63 -13.44 -20.10
CA SER A 174 -0.07 -12.35 -19.41
C SER A 174 0.93 -11.22 -19.04
N ILE A 175 1.45 -10.49 -20.04
CA ILE A 175 2.41 -9.38 -19.86
C ILE A 175 1.70 -8.14 -19.31
N TRP A 176 2.27 -7.48 -18.29
CA TRP A 176 1.76 -6.21 -17.76
C TRP A 176 2.08 -5.03 -18.70
N CYS A 177 1.25 -4.00 -18.71
CA CYS A 177 1.53 -2.76 -19.45
C CYS A 177 1.29 -1.53 -18.57
N ASP A 178 1.77 -0.39 -19.03
CA ASP A 178 1.70 0.87 -18.28
C ASP A 178 0.25 1.29 -17.97
N GLU A 179 -0.70 0.98 -18.85
CA GLU A 179 -2.13 1.21 -18.60
C GLU A 179 -2.66 0.36 -17.43
N ASP A 180 -2.29 -0.92 -17.38
CA ASP A 180 -2.67 -1.81 -16.27
C ASP A 180 -2.05 -1.29 -14.96
N ASP A 181 -0.78 -0.87 -14.99
CA ASP A 181 -0.06 -0.34 -13.82
C ASP A 181 -0.69 0.96 -13.29
N LYS A 182 -1.18 1.84 -14.18
CA LYS A 182 -1.93 3.06 -13.81
C LYS A 182 -3.25 2.72 -13.12
N ILE A 183 -3.95 1.69 -13.59
CA ILE A 183 -5.20 1.22 -12.98
C ILE A 183 -4.91 0.67 -11.59
N LEU A 184 -3.88 -0.17 -11.44
CA LEU A 184 -3.47 -0.73 -10.15
C LEU A 184 -3.10 0.37 -9.15
N THR A 185 -2.25 1.29 -9.59
CA THR A 185 -1.78 2.39 -8.74
C THR A 185 -2.96 3.26 -8.32
N SER A 186 -3.85 3.63 -9.22
CA SER A 186 -5.01 4.47 -8.89
C SER A 186 -6.00 3.75 -7.95
N SER A 187 -6.19 2.44 -8.15
CA SER A 187 -7.15 1.64 -7.37
C SER A 187 -6.62 1.24 -5.99
N LEU A 188 -5.30 1.11 -5.83
CA LEU A 188 -4.66 0.55 -4.63
C LEU A 188 -3.66 1.49 -3.94
N ALA A 189 -3.42 2.71 -4.45
CA ALA A 189 -2.39 3.65 -3.95
C ALA A 189 -2.46 3.93 -2.45
N LEU A 190 -3.67 3.95 -1.88
CA LEU A 190 -3.90 4.30 -0.47
C LEU A 190 -4.11 3.08 0.42
N GLN A 191 -4.10 1.87 -0.14
CA GLN A 191 -4.47 0.65 0.56
C GLN A 191 -3.26 -0.28 0.77
N HIS A 192 -3.25 -0.97 1.92
CA HIS A 192 -2.39 -2.13 2.09
C HIS A 192 -2.83 -3.20 1.09
N VAL A 193 -1.91 -3.70 0.26
CA VAL A 193 -2.26 -4.69 -0.77
C VAL A 193 -2.56 -6.00 -0.06
N SER A 194 -3.80 -6.46 -0.18
CA SER A 194 -4.29 -7.72 0.38
C SER A 194 -5.35 -8.33 -0.54
N GLU A 195 -5.61 -9.63 -0.37
CA GLU A 195 -6.68 -10.32 -1.11
C GLU A 195 -8.03 -9.62 -0.96
N PHE A 196 -8.33 -9.09 0.23
CA PHE A 196 -9.57 -8.36 0.48
C PHE A 196 -9.66 -7.06 -0.33
N THR A 197 -8.61 -6.24 -0.32
CA THR A 197 -8.59 -4.96 -1.05
C THR A 197 -8.71 -5.17 -2.55
N ILE A 198 -8.15 -6.27 -3.06
CA ILE A 198 -8.26 -6.66 -4.46
C ILE A 198 -9.69 -7.11 -4.78
N ALA A 199 -10.27 -7.99 -3.96
CA ALA A 199 -11.64 -8.47 -4.15
C ALA A 199 -12.69 -7.34 -4.04
N GLU A 200 -12.45 -6.35 -3.19
CA GLU A 200 -13.29 -5.15 -3.08
C GLU A 200 -13.20 -4.29 -4.35
N ALA A 201 -11.98 -4.01 -4.84
CA ALA A 201 -11.76 -3.26 -6.08
C ALA A 201 -12.35 -4.00 -7.30
N GLU A 202 -12.21 -5.32 -7.35
CA GLU A 202 -12.82 -6.16 -8.38
C GLU A 202 -14.34 -6.05 -8.36
N ARG A 203 -14.98 -6.13 -7.19
CA ARG A 203 -16.45 -6.00 -7.07
C ARG A 203 -16.98 -4.64 -7.54
N ARG A 204 -16.16 -3.59 -7.42
CA ARG A 204 -16.47 -2.24 -7.90
C ARG A 204 -16.20 -2.05 -9.39
N GLY A 205 -15.65 -3.06 -10.06
CA GLY A 205 -15.26 -2.97 -11.47
C GLY A 205 -14.01 -2.13 -11.71
N SER A 206 -13.20 -1.88 -10.67
CA SER A 206 -11.99 -1.02 -10.79
C SER A 206 -10.97 -1.56 -11.78
N PHE A 207 -10.98 -2.87 -12.07
CA PHE A 207 -10.07 -3.53 -13.00
C PHE A 207 -10.66 -3.75 -14.41
N ALA A 208 -11.89 -3.26 -14.68
CA ALA A 208 -12.57 -3.48 -15.97
C ALA A 208 -11.82 -2.87 -17.16
N GLY A 209 -10.97 -1.86 -16.92
CA GLY A 209 -10.14 -1.22 -17.96
C GLY A 209 -8.83 -1.95 -18.28
N MET A 210 -8.51 -3.06 -17.60
CA MET A 210 -7.28 -3.81 -17.87
C MET A 210 -7.30 -4.44 -19.25
N LYS A 211 -6.13 -4.49 -19.90
CA LYS A 211 -6.00 -4.99 -21.28
C LYS A 211 -6.33 -6.48 -21.39
N VAL A 212 -6.05 -7.24 -20.34
CA VAL A 212 -6.30 -8.68 -20.25
C VAL A 212 -6.90 -8.98 -18.88
N PRO A 213 -7.91 -9.87 -18.78
CA PRO A 213 -8.39 -10.34 -17.48
C PRO A 213 -7.26 -10.93 -16.64
N ARG A 214 -7.15 -10.48 -15.38
CA ARG A 214 -6.13 -10.91 -14.44
C ARG A 214 -6.76 -11.67 -13.29
N THR A 215 -6.03 -12.60 -12.71
CA THR A 215 -6.44 -13.26 -11.47
C THR A 215 -6.08 -12.38 -10.27
N ASN A 216 -6.81 -12.52 -9.17
CA ASN A 216 -6.51 -11.78 -7.94
C ASN A 216 -5.09 -12.03 -7.43
N ALA A 217 -4.57 -13.25 -7.60
CA ALA A 217 -3.18 -13.58 -7.27
C ALA A 217 -2.19 -12.77 -8.11
N SER A 218 -2.38 -12.71 -9.44
CA SER A 218 -1.51 -11.93 -10.33
C SER A 218 -1.58 -10.42 -10.07
N ILE A 219 -2.77 -9.90 -9.74
CA ILE A 219 -2.95 -8.50 -9.34
C ILE A 219 -2.19 -8.20 -8.06
N MET A 220 -2.24 -9.11 -7.07
CA MET A 220 -1.55 -8.96 -5.80
C MET A 220 -0.04 -8.92 -6.00
N GLU A 221 0.50 -9.88 -6.74
CA GLU A 221 1.92 -9.97 -7.08
C GLU A 221 2.39 -8.68 -7.78
N ARG A 222 1.65 -8.21 -8.78
CA ARG A 222 1.99 -6.98 -9.50
C ARG A 222 1.93 -5.75 -8.60
N ALA A 223 0.87 -5.62 -7.79
CA ALA A 223 0.70 -4.47 -6.93
C ALA A 223 1.74 -4.42 -5.80
N LEU A 224 2.29 -5.56 -5.38
CA LEU A 224 3.44 -5.62 -4.48
C LEU A 224 4.74 -5.28 -5.20
N PHE A 225 4.92 -5.73 -6.44
CA PHE A 225 6.10 -5.42 -7.25
C PHE A 225 6.27 -3.92 -7.55
N LEU A 226 5.16 -3.19 -7.69
CA LEU A 226 5.18 -1.75 -7.98
C LEU A 226 5.44 -0.85 -6.75
N LYS A 227 5.52 -1.42 -5.54
CA LYS A 227 5.74 -0.69 -4.29
C LYS A 227 7.22 -0.69 -3.90
#